data_AF-A0A7X4GLK6-F1
#
_entry.id   AF-A0A7X4GLK6-F1
#
_cell.length_a   1.000
_cell.length_b   1.000
_cell.length_c   1.000
_cell.angle_alpha   90.00
_cell.angle_beta   90.00
_cell.angle_gamma   90.00
#
_symmetry.space_group_name_H-M   'P 1'
#
loop_
_entity.id
_entity.type
_entity.pdbx_description
1 polymer ?
#
loop_
_entity_poly.entity_id
_entity_poly.type
_entity_poly.pdbx_seq_one_letter_code
_entity_poly.pdbx_strand_id
1 'polypeptide(L)'
;MSLKKVKQVAVAAVKTASGTAGEAFENSAYTGMVARYGKDAADKIIAVELANAGETLESFDTYRRFKGKIQNNQISFLRADAEASAAGKQVLRDEGFSPS
;
A
#
# COMPACT_ATOMS: atom_id res chain seq x y z
N MET A 1 9.60 -29.18 3.31
CA MET A 1 8.58 -28.22 3.81
C MET A 1 7.23 -28.95 3.87
N SER A 2 6.50 -28.90 5.00
CA SER A 2 5.23 -29.66 5.15
C SER A 2 4.09 -29.08 4.30
N LEU A 3 3.26 -29.93 3.69
CA LEU A 3 2.06 -29.56 2.92
C LEU A 3 1.13 -28.58 3.67
N LYS A 4 1.03 -28.70 5.00
CA LYS A 4 0.26 -27.75 5.83
C LYS A 4 0.83 -26.33 5.79
N LYS A 5 2.16 -26.17 5.82
CA LYS A 5 2.82 -24.85 5.75
C LYS A 5 2.64 -24.21 4.37
N VAL A 6 2.71 -24.99 3.29
CA VAL A 6 2.51 -24.49 1.92
C VAL A 6 1.08 -23.94 1.74
N LYS A 7 0.06 -24.65 2.24
CA LYS A 7 -1.33 -24.20 2.17
C LYS A 7 -1.58 -22.92 2.97
N GLN A 8 -0.99 -22.78 4.16
CA GLN A 8 -1.13 -21.56 4.97
C GLN A 8 -0.49 -20.33 4.29
N VAL A 9 0.72 -20.49 3.72
CA VAL A 9 1.39 -19.40 2.99
C VAL A 9 0.58 -18.98 1.76
N ALA A 10 0.03 -19.94 1.01
CA ALA A 10 -0.80 -19.64 -0.16
C ALA A 10 -2.09 -18.90 0.21
N VAL A 11 -2.78 -19.30 1.28
CA VAL A 11 -3.99 -18.61 1.76
C VAL A 11 -3.67 -17.19 2.24
N ALA A 12 -2.56 -17.01 2.95
CA ALA A 12 -2.12 -15.67 3.38
C ALA A 12 -1.80 -14.78 2.17
N ALA A 13 -1.05 -15.30 1.18
CA ALA A 13 -0.72 -14.57 -0.04
C ALA A 13 -1.97 -14.17 -0.84
N VAL A 14 -2.94 -15.07 -1.00
CA VAL A 14 -4.22 -14.77 -1.65
C VAL A 14 -4.98 -13.71 -0.87
N LYS A 15 -5.08 -13.82 0.45
CA LYS A 15 -5.77 -12.81 1.28
C LYS A 15 -5.11 -11.44 1.19
N THR A 16 -3.78 -11.37 1.17
CA THR A 16 -3.02 -10.13 1.00
C THR A 16 -3.19 -9.54 -0.39
N ALA A 17 -3.16 -10.37 -1.43
CA ALA A 17 -3.42 -9.94 -2.81
C ALA A 17 -4.86 -9.43 -2.98
N SER A 18 -5.85 -10.13 -2.40
CA SER A 18 -7.25 -9.71 -2.39
C SER A 18 -7.45 -8.41 -1.61
N GLY A 19 -6.74 -8.21 -0.49
CA GLY A 19 -6.77 -6.95 0.26
C GLY A 19 -6.21 -5.78 -0.56
N THR A 20 -5.07 -5.98 -1.22
CA THR A 20 -4.44 -4.95 -2.07
C THR A 20 -5.29 -4.62 -3.31
N ALA A 21 -5.90 -5.65 -3.91
CA ALA A 21 -6.83 -5.49 -5.03
C ALA A 21 -8.13 -4.80 -4.60
N GLY A 22 -8.64 -5.12 -3.40
CA GLY A 22 -9.79 -4.44 -2.79
C GLY A 22 -9.51 -2.95 -2.57
N GLU A 23 -8.38 -2.60 -1.96
CA GLU A 23 -7.97 -1.19 -1.76
C GLU A 23 -7.85 -0.42 -3.08
N ALA A 24 -7.28 -1.05 -4.12
CA ALA A 24 -7.18 -0.44 -5.45
C ALA A 24 -8.56 -0.25 -6.10
N PHE A 25 -9.48 -1.19 -5.89
CA PHE A 25 -10.85 -1.13 -6.38
C PHE A 25 -11.64 0.00 -5.71
N GLU A 26 -11.56 0.13 -4.37
CA GLU A 26 -12.20 1.23 -3.64
C GLU A 26 -11.67 2.61 -4.08
N ASN A 27 -10.36 2.72 -4.29
CA ASN A 27 -9.78 3.96 -4.83
C ASN A 27 -10.29 4.29 -6.23
N SER A 28 -10.42 3.28 -7.08
CA SER A 28 -11.00 3.42 -8.43
C SER A 28 -12.47 3.81 -8.37
N ALA A 29 -13.26 3.22 -7.46
CA ALA A 29 -14.67 3.52 -7.27
C ALA A 29 -14.90 5.00 -6.93
N TYR A 30 -14.14 5.55 -5.97
CA TYR A 30 -14.22 6.97 -5.65
C TYR A 30 -13.71 7.86 -6.80
N THR A 31 -12.64 7.48 -7.53
CA THR A 31 -12.23 8.20 -8.74
C THR A 31 -13.37 8.25 -9.77
N GLY A 32 -14.10 7.14 -9.93
CA GLY A 32 -15.30 7.09 -10.76
C GLY A 32 -16.45 7.94 -10.23
N MET A 33 -16.59 8.09 -8.91
CA MET A 33 -17.57 9.03 -8.32
C MET A 33 -17.21 10.49 -8.62
N VAL A 34 -15.94 10.86 -8.46
CA VAL A 34 -15.44 12.21 -8.80
C VAL A 34 -15.66 12.51 -10.28
N ALA A 35 -15.37 11.55 -11.18
CA ALA A 35 -15.59 11.73 -12.61
C ALA A 35 -17.08 11.91 -12.98
N ARG A 36 -17.98 11.23 -12.26
CA ARG A 36 -19.43 11.27 -12.53
C ARG A 36 -20.14 12.49 -11.93
N TYR A 37 -19.75 12.89 -10.72
CA TYR A 37 -20.51 13.85 -9.92
C TYR A 37 -19.73 15.11 -9.56
N GLY A 38 -18.42 15.16 -9.86
CA GLY A 38 -17.52 16.19 -9.36
C GLY A 38 -17.01 15.89 -7.94
N LYS A 39 -15.90 16.53 -7.56
CA LYS A 39 -15.24 16.28 -6.27
C LYS A 39 -16.14 16.62 -5.09
N ASP A 40 -16.74 17.80 -5.09
CA ASP A 40 -17.56 18.28 -3.97
C ASP A 40 -18.76 17.37 -3.67
N ALA A 41 -19.38 16.81 -4.72
CA ALA A 41 -20.47 15.86 -4.55
C ALA A 41 -19.96 14.49 -4.05
N ALA A 42 -18.87 13.99 -4.63
CA ALA A 42 -18.26 12.73 -4.18
C ALA A 42 -17.83 12.80 -2.71
N ASP A 43 -17.20 13.90 -2.27
CA ASP A 43 -16.78 14.14 -0.89
C ASP A 43 -17.97 14.11 0.07
N LYS A 44 -19.07 14.80 -0.28
CA LYS A 44 -20.29 14.80 0.53
C LYS A 44 -20.93 13.41 0.64
N ILE A 45 -20.90 12.63 -0.44
CA ILE A 45 -21.45 11.28 -0.44
C ILE A 45 -20.65 10.37 0.51
N ILE A 46 -19.31 10.41 0.44
CA ILE A 46 -18.49 9.53 1.29
C ILE A 46 -18.36 10.00 2.73
N ALA A 47 -18.61 11.30 3.01
CA ALA A 47 -18.42 11.86 4.35
C ALA A 47 -19.21 11.11 5.43
N VAL A 48 -20.40 10.60 5.10
CA VAL A 48 -21.21 9.81 6.02
C VAL A 48 -20.56 8.45 6.33
N GLU A 49 -20.02 7.77 5.31
CA GLU A 49 -19.32 6.50 5.50
C GLU A 49 -18.04 6.68 6.31
N LEU A 50 -17.28 7.74 6.02
CA LEU A 50 -16.07 8.09 6.78
C LEU A 50 -16.40 8.36 8.25
N ALA A 51 -17.41 9.20 8.51
CA ALA A 51 -17.82 9.52 9.89
C ALA A 51 -18.26 8.27 10.67
N ASN A 52 -19.00 7.36 10.02
CA ASN A 52 -19.42 6.09 10.63
C ASN A 52 -18.23 5.17 10.96
N ALA A 53 -17.13 5.28 10.18
CA ALA A 53 -15.88 4.57 10.43
C ALA A 53 -14.94 5.30 11.41
N GLY A 54 -15.31 6.51 11.89
CA GLY A 54 -14.45 7.35 12.73
C GLY A 54 -13.33 8.05 11.97
N GLU A 55 -13.44 8.15 10.64
CA GLU A 55 -12.47 8.78 9.74
C GLU A 55 -12.95 10.16 9.26
N THR A 56 -12.02 10.93 8.69
CA THR A 56 -12.31 12.26 8.13
C THR A 56 -12.00 12.31 6.64
N LEU A 57 -12.54 13.31 5.95
CA LEU A 57 -12.16 13.58 4.55
C LEU A 57 -10.64 13.80 4.42
N GLU A 58 -10.02 14.44 5.41
CA GLU A 58 -8.57 14.68 5.43
C GLU A 58 -7.77 13.38 5.57
N SER A 59 -8.18 12.46 6.46
CA SER A 59 -7.50 11.17 6.61
C SER A 59 -7.65 10.32 5.35
N PHE A 60 -8.83 10.35 4.73
CA PHE A 60 -9.10 9.69 3.45
C PHE A 60 -8.23 10.27 2.31
N ASP A 61 -8.18 11.59 2.16
CA ASP A 61 -7.37 12.24 1.13
C ASP A 61 -5.88 11.96 1.34
N THR A 62 -5.42 11.95 2.60
CA THR A 62 -4.05 11.59 2.97
C THR A 62 -3.74 10.15 2.57
N TYR A 63 -4.62 9.20 2.91
CA TYR A 63 -4.50 7.81 2.54
C TYR A 63 -4.41 7.64 1.01
N ARG A 64 -5.34 8.24 0.27
CA ARG A 64 -5.39 8.18 -1.20
C ARG A 64 -4.11 8.71 -1.83
N ARG A 65 -3.66 9.89 -1.40
CA ARG A 65 -2.42 10.51 -1.89
C ARG A 65 -1.23 9.59 -1.65
N PHE A 66 -1.11 9.03 -0.45
CA PHE A 66 -0.01 8.15 -0.08
C PHE A 66 -0.02 6.83 -0.86
N LYS A 67 -1.16 6.14 -0.91
CA LYS A 67 -1.32 4.89 -1.67
C LYS A 67 -1.10 5.10 -3.16
N GLY A 68 -1.58 6.20 -3.72
CA GLY A 68 -1.32 6.56 -5.12
C GLY A 68 0.18 6.69 -5.42
N LYS A 69 0.96 7.29 -4.52
CA LYS A 69 2.43 7.36 -4.66
C LYS A 69 3.09 5.98 -4.62
N ILE A 70 2.61 5.06 -3.79
CA ILE A 70 3.09 3.67 -3.74
C ILE A 70 2.75 2.94 -5.06
N GLN A 71 1.49 3.01 -5.50
CA GLN A 71 1.02 2.36 -6.72
C GLN A 71 1.75 2.86 -7.98
N ASN A 72 2.12 4.14 -8.01
CA ASN A 72 2.90 4.74 -9.09
C ASN A 72 4.42 4.60 -8.90
N ASN A 73 4.89 3.73 -7.98
CA ASN A 73 6.30 3.44 -7.70
C ASN A 73 7.16 4.67 -7.28
N GLN A 74 6.51 5.75 -6.86
CA GLN A 74 7.19 6.96 -6.34
C GLN A 74 7.71 6.73 -4.92
N ILE A 75 7.01 5.91 -4.14
CA ILE A 75 7.43 5.40 -2.83
C ILE A 75 7.56 3.88 -2.94
N SER A 76 8.74 3.33 -2.62
CA SER A 76 8.97 1.89 -2.58
C SER A 76 9.82 1.51 -1.38
N PHE A 77 9.21 0.84 -0.41
CA PHE A 77 9.91 0.34 0.76
C PHE A 77 10.86 -0.81 0.42
N LEU A 78 10.55 -1.60 -0.62
CA LEU A 78 11.44 -2.65 -1.13
C LEU A 78 12.72 -2.05 -1.71
N ARG A 79 12.61 -0.93 -2.45
CA ARG A 79 13.77 -0.20 -2.97
C ARG A 79 14.59 0.38 -1.82
N ALA A 80 13.95 1.04 -0.86
CA ALA A 80 14.62 1.61 0.29
C ALA A 80 15.37 0.54 1.13
N ASP A 81 14.75 -0.63 1.35
CA ASP A 81 15.37 -1.75 2.06
C ASP A 81 16.57 -2.33 1.29
N ALA A 82 16.43 -2.52 -0.03
CA ALA A 82 17.53 -2.99 -0.88
C ALA A 82 18.71 -2.02 -0.88
N GLU A 83 18.45 -0.71 -0.94
CA GLU A 83 19.47 0.33 -0.84
C GLU A 83 20.16 0.34 0.53
N ALA A 84 19.40 0.21 1.61
CA ALA A 84 19.94 0.11 2.96
C ALA A 84 20.81 -1.15 3.16
N SER A 85 20.36 -2.29 2.64
CA SER A 85 21.12 -3.55 2.67
C SER A 85 22.42 -3.44 1.87
N ALA A 86 22.37 -2.85 0.68
CA ALA A 86 23.55 -2.62 -0.14
C ALA A 86 24.55 -1.68 0.56
N ALA A 87 24.07 -0.59 1.15
CA ALA A 87 24.90 0.34 1.92
C ALA A 87 25.57 -0.37 3.12
N GLY A 88 24.82 -1.17 3.87
CA GLY A 88 25.36 -1.95 4.99
C GLY A 88 26.41 -2.98 4.54
N LYS A 89 26.17 -3.69 3.43
CA LYS A 89 27.16 -4.62 2.85
C LYS A 89 28.41 -3.89 2.37
N GLN A 90 28.27 -2.66 1.86
CA GLN A 90 29.42 -1.86 1.45
C GLN A 90 30.28 -1.46 2.66
N VAL A 91 29.66 -0.97 3.73
CA VAL A 91 30.39 -0.64 4.98
C VAL A 91 31.15 -1.86 5.52
N LEU A 92 30.51 -3.02 5.55
CA LEU A 92 31.18 -4.25 6.00
C LEU A 92 32.36 -4.65 5.10
N ARG A 93 32.25 -4.44 3.78
CA ARG A 93 33.36 -4.67 2.84
C ARG A 93 34.51 -3.69 3.05
N ASP A 94 34.20 -2.42 3.31
CA ASP A 94 35.21 -1.38 3.57
C ASP A 94 35.99 -1.65 4.87
N GLU A 95 35.33 -2.28 5.85
CA GLU A 95 35.93 -2.77 7.10
C GLU A 95 36.64 -4.14 6.94
N GLY A 96 36.72 -4.68 5.72
CA GLY A 96 37.43 -5.93 5.41
C GLY A 96 36.65 -7.23 5.64
N PHE A 97 35.36 -7.14 5.95
CA PHE A 97 34.48 -8.32 6.07
C PHE A 97 33.91 -8.73 4.70
N SER A 98 33.60 -10.02 4.52
CA SER A 98 32.91 -10.53 3.33
C SER A 98 31.47 -10.93 3.66
N PRO A 99 30.52 -9.97 3.66
CA PRO A 99 29.12 -10.27 3.94
C PRO A 99 28.50 -11.04 2.77
N SER A 100 27.78 -12.13 3.10
CA SER A 100 26.93 -12.90 2.18
C SER A 100 25.69 -12.11 1.76
#